data_AF-F1LEF9-F1
#
_entry.id   AF-F1LEF9-F1
#
_cell.length_a   1.000
_cell.length_b   1.000
_cell.length_c   1.000
_cell.angle_alpha   90.00
_cell.angle_beta   90.00
_cell.angle_gamma   90.00
#
_symmetry.space_group_name_H-M   'P 1'
#
loop_
_entity.id
_entity.type
_entity.pdbx_description
1 polymer ?
#
loop_
_entity_poly.entity_id
_entity_poly.type
_entity_poly.pdbx_seq_one_letter_code
_entity_poly.pdbx_strand_id
1 'polypeptide(L)'
;MKIYGETRAAFKYAYDFHFDQFDWFLKADDDTYVIIENLRLFLLTQRPDEPVYLGCRFKKFVKGGYMQGGAGYVISRSALKAFLPRRHFQCVDRDAELCQQGNRGDEDVEIGRCLQNVGVRIIDSRDSTGHHRFLALHPLKYLTATNKTQPIFG
;
A
#
# COMPACT_ATOMS: atom_id res chain seq x y z
N MET A 1 -5.79 -17.84 8.88
CA MET A 1 -4.45 -17.20 8.89
C MET A 1 -4.69 -15.72 9.23
N LYS A 2 -3.70 -14.91 9.62
CA LYS A 2 -3.96 -13.47 9.84
C LYS A 2 -3.70 -12.71 8.54
N ILE A 3 -4.45 -11.64 8.29
CA ILE A 3 -4.47 -10.84 7.04
C ILE A 3 -3.05 -10.52 6.52
N TYR A 4 -2.13 -10.11 7.40
CA TYR A 4 -0.73 -9.83 7.00
C TYR A 4 -0.05 -11.00 6.27
N GLY A 5 -0.22 -12.23 6.79
CA GLY A 5 0.35 -13.42 6.16
C GLY A 5 -0.31 -13.73 4.81
N GLU A 6 -1.62 -13.49 4.70
CA GLU A 6 -2.39 -13.70 3.47
C GLU A 6 -1.95 -12.70 2.40
N THR A 7 -1.83 -11.41 2.74
CA THR A 7 -1.30 -10.39 1.82
C THR A 7 0.12 -10.71 1.37
N ARG A 8 1.02 -11.15 2.27
CA ARG A 8 2.37 -11.57 1.89
C ARG A 8 2.36 -12.73 0.91
N ALA A 9 1.53 -13.73 1.16
CA ALA A 9 1.38 -14.89 0.27
C ALA A 9 0.83 -14.45 -1.10
N ALA A 10 -0.13 -13.52 -1.14
CA ALA A 10 -0.69 -12.99 -2.37
C ALA A 10 0.34 -12.19 -3.19
N PHE A 11 1.10 -11.29 -2.55
CA PHE A 11 2.19 -10.57 -3.21
C PHE A 11 3.27 -11.50 -3.72
N LYS A 12 3.59 -12.53 -2.94
CA LYS A 12 4.51 -13.56 -3.39
C LYS A 12 3.99 -14.31 -4.62
N TYR A 13 2.73 -14.72 -4.62
CA TYR A 13 2.10 -15.37 -5.77
C TYR A 13 2.15 -14.45 -7.00
N ALA A 14 1.77 -13.18 -6.84
CA ALA A 14 1.83 -12.19 -7.91
C ALA A 14 3.26 -12.03 -8.46
N TYR A 15 4.28 -12.07 -7.59
CA TYR A 15 5.67 -12.02 -8.01
C TYR A 15 6.12 -13.30 -8.75
N ASP A 16 5.81 -14.48 -8.23
CA ASP A 16 6.28 -15.73 -8.83
C ASP A 16 5.65 -16.00 -10.21
N PHE A 17 4.39 -15.61 -10.40
CA PHE A 17 3.62 -15.99 -11.59
C PHE A 17 3.27 -14.84 -12.53
N HIS A 18 3.29 -13.59 -12.07
CA HIS A 18 2.76 -12.45 -12.82
C HIS A 18 3.64 -11.20 -12.78
N PHE A 19 4.86 -11.28 -12.23
CA PHE A 19 5.73 -10.11 -12.03
C PHE A 19 5.99 -9.33 -13.32
N ASP A 20 6.33 -10.03 -14.41
CA ASP A 20 6.65 -9.41 -15.69
C ASP A 20 5.40 -9.08 -16.54
N GLN A 21 4.20 -9.43 -16.07
CA GLN A 21 2.93 -9.21 -16.78
C GLN A 21 2.22 -7.92 -16.37
N PHE A 22 2.48 -7.41 -15.17
CA PHE A 22 1.78 -6.24 -14.63
C PHE A 22 2.75 -5.16 -14.13
N ASP A 23 2.32 -3.90 -14.28
CA ASP A 23 3.04 -2.72 -13.79
C ASP A 23 2.68 -2.35 -12.34
N TRP A 24 1.48 -2.71 -11.91
CA TRP A 24 0.85 -2.26 -10.66
C TRP A 24 0.09 -3.40 -9.99
N PHE A 25 0.15 -3.45 -8.66
CA PHE A 25 -0.53 -4.45 -7.83
C PHE A 25 -1.38 -3.74 -6.79
N LEU A 26 -2.69 -4.02 -6.80
CA LEU A 26 -3.68 -3.44 -5.90
C LEU A 26 -4.06 -4.47 -4.83
N LYS A 27 -3.98 -4.07 -3.56
CA LYS A 27 -4.67 -4.75 -2.45
C LYS A 27 -5.96 -4.00 -2.16
N ALA A 28 -7.05 -4.73 -2.02
CA ALA A 28 -8.37 -4.24 -1.65
C ALA A 28 -9.06 -5.27 -0.76
N ASP A 29 -9.97 -4.82 0.10
CA ASP A 29 -10.82 -5.69 0.92
C ASP A 29 -12.09 -6.07 0.13
N ASP A 30 -12.82 -7.08 0.60
CA ASP A 30 -14.04 -7.59 -0.05
C ASP A 30 -15.23 -6.60 0.00
N ASP A 31 -15.13 -5.56 0.81
CA ASP A 31 -16.04 -4.43 0.93
C ASP A 31 -15.51 -3.13 0.28
N THR A 32 -14.40 -3.21 -0.47
CA THR A 32 -13.81 -2.05 -1.15
C THR A 32 -14.37 -1.87 -2.56
N TYR A 33 -14.89 -0.66 -2.87
CA TYR A 33 -15.29 -0.28 -4.23
C TYR A 33 -14.22 0.56 -4.93
N VAL A 34 -13.85 0.18 -6.15
CA VAL A 34 -12.78 0.85 -6.92
C VAL A 34 -13.29 1.28 -8.30
N ILE A 35 -13.16 2.57 -8.60
CA ILE A 35 -13.37 3.10 -9.95
C ILE A 35 -12.03 2.97 -10.71
N ILE A 36 -11.89 1.90 -11.49
CA ILE A 36 -10.64 1.51 -12.14
C ILE A 36 -10.15 2.59 -13.13
N GLU A 37 -11.05 3.27 -13.83
CA GLU A 37 -10.71 4.36 -14.76
C GLU A 37 -10.01 5.51 -14.03
N ASN A 38 -10.52 5.89 -12.86
CA ASN A 38 -9.94 6.95 -12.03
C ASN A 38 -8.58 6.53 -11.47
N LEU A 39 -8.47 5.27 -11.03
CA LEU A 39 -7.21 4.72 -10.54
C LEU A 39 -6.17 4.70 -11.67
N ARG A 40 -6.53 4.19 -12.86
CA ARG A 40 -5.65 4.12 -14.02
C ARG A 40 -5.17 5.50 -14.44
N LEU A 41 -6.07 6.49 -14.49
CA LEU A 41 -5.70 7.87 -14.83
C LEU A 41 -4.65 8.44 -13.87
N PHE A 42 -4.76 8.15 -12.58
CA PHE A 42 -3.75 8.56 -11.61
C PHE A 42 -2.44 7.79 -11.80
N LEU A 43 -2.48 6.47 -11.97
CA LEU A 43 -1.28 5.63 -12.15
C LEU A 43 -0.49 5.98 -13.41
N LEU A 44 -1.12 6.50 -14.47
CA LEU A 44 -0.44 6.99 -15.68
C LEU A 44 0.53 8.15 -15.40
N THR A 45 0.37 8.85 -14.27
CA THR A 45 1.28 9.93 -13.85
C THR A 45 2.50 9.43 -13.07
N GLN A 46 2.56 8.12 -12.79
CA GLN A 46 3.58 7.49 -11.96
C GLN A 46 4.42 6.51 -12.80
N ARG A 47 5.64 6.22 -12.34
CA ARG A 47 6.53 5.28 -13.01
C ARG A 47 6.52 3.93 -12.28
N PRO A 48 6.09 2.83 -12.91
CA PRO A 48 6.03 1.51 -12.25
C PRO A 48 7.43 0.92 -11.99
N ASP A 49 8.46 1.43 -12.65
CA ASP A 49 9.85 1.05 -12.44
C ASP A 49 10.49 1.76 -11.24
N GLU A 50 9.82 2.76 -10.66
CA GLU A 50 10.21 3.35 -9.39
C GLU A 50 9.50 2.62 -8.23
N PRO A 51 10.20 2.34 -7.11
CA PRO A 51 9.60 1.65 -5.98
C PRO A 51 8.65 2.58 -5.22
N VAL A 52 7.39 2.63 -5.64
CA VAL A 52 6.34 3.48 -5.08
C VAL A 52 5.20 2.72 -4.40
N TYR A 53 4.62 3.35 -3.37
CA TYR A 53 3.50 2.89 -2.54
C TYR A 53 2.44 4.01 -2.40
N LEU A 54 1.20 3.71 -2.78
CA LEU A 54 0.10 4.67 -2.94
C LEU A 54 -1.12 4.20 -2.15
N GLY A 55 -1.86 5.12 -1.53
CA GLY A 55 -3.08 4.78 -0.79
C GLY A 55 -3.53 5.92 0.13
N CYS A 56 -4.31 5.60 1.16
CA CYS A 56 -4.70 6.56 2.20
C CYS A 56 -3.69 6.56 3.35
N ARG A 57 -2.76 7.53 3.36
CA ARG A 57 -1.62 7.54 4.29
C ARG A 57 -2.01 7.88 5.72
N PHE A 58 -1.65 7.01 6.65
CA PHE A 58 -1.71 7.20 8.10
C PHE A 58 -0.28 7.20 8.67
N LYS A 59 -0.01 7.92 9.76
CA LYS A 59 1.33 8.00 10.37
C LYS A 59 1.40 7.59 11.84
N LYS A 60 0.35 6.97 12.39
CA LYS A 60 0.27 6.65 13.83
C LYS A 60 1.33 5.65 14.29
N PHE A 61 1.71 4.69 13.43
CA PHE A 61 2.54 3.54 13.84
C PHE A 61 3.85 3.37 13.05
N VAL A 62 3.98 4.06 11.91
CA VAL A 62 5.17 3.99 11.03
C VAL A 62 5.62 5.42 10.76
N LYS A 63 6.92 5.72 10.95
CA LYS A 63 7.49 7.08 10.84
C LYS A 63 7.21 7.73 9.48
N GLY A 64 7.44 6.98 8.40
CA GLY A 64 7.11 7.34 7.02
C GLY A 64 5.63 7.16 6.71
N GLY A 65 4.88 6.51 7.57
CA GLY A 65 3.47 6.20 7.38
C GLY A 65 3.23 4.88 6.67
N TYR A 66 1.96 4.51 6.61
CA TYR A 66 1.44 3.30 5.99
C TYR A 66 0.09 3.64 5.33
N MET A 67 -0.36 2.85 4.35
CA MET A 67 -1.68 3.06 3.73
C MET A 67 -2.70 2.25 4.50
N GLN A 68 -3.77 2.87 4.97
CA GLN A 68 -4.83 2.16 5.69
C GLN A 68 -5.44 1.06 4.80
N GLY A 69 -5.60 -0.14 5.37
CA GLY A 69 -5.89 -1.36 4.62
C GLY A 69 -7.24 -1.36 3.87
N GLY A 70 -8.30 -0.84 4.49
CA GLY A 70 -9.67 -0.85 3.95
C GLY A 70 -9.94 0.21 2.87
N ALA A 71 -9.11 1.23 2.76
CA ALA A 71 -9.12 2.17 1.65
C ALA A 71 -8.55 1.54 0.37
N GLY A 72 -7.89 0.39 0.51
CA GLY A 72 -7.04 -0.20 -0.51
C GLY A 72 -5.73 0.58 -0.70
N TYR A 73 -4.76 -0.08 -1.31
CA TYR A 73 -3.48 0.52 -1.65
C TYR A 73 -2.84 -0.15 -2.85
N VAL A 74 -1.96 0.59 -3.54
CA VAL A 74 -1.27 0.13 -4.73
C VAL A 74 0.23 0.18 -4.53
N ILE A 75 0.92 -0.88 -4.94
CA ILE A 75 2.37 -0.92 -5.07
C ILE A 75 2.77 -1.11 -6.53
N SER A 76 3.85 -0.44 -6.91
CA SER A 76 4.49 -0.62 -8.22
C SER A 76 5.18 -1.99 -8.35
N ARG A 77 5.43 -2.42 -9.59
CA ARG A 77 6.29 -3.58 -9.88
C ARG A 77 7.64 -3.50 -9.16
N SER A 78 8.31 -2.34 -9.22
CA SER A 78 9.58 -2.18 -8.52
C SER A 78 9.44 -2.24 -6.99
N ALA A 79 8.33 -1.76 -6.42
CA ALA A 79 8.06 -1.92 -4.99
C ALA A 79 7.80 -3.38 -4.60
N LEU A 80 7.05 -4.14 -5.42
CA LEU A 80 6.84 -5.58 -5.20
C LEU A 80 8.17 -6.34 -5.24
N LYS A 81 9.06 -5.98 -6.16
CA LYS A 81 10.43 -6.54 -6.23
C LYS A 81 11.28 -6.19 -5.01
N ALA A 82 11.14 -4.97 -4.47
CA ALA A 82 11.84 -4.56 -3.26
C ALA A 82 11.29 -5.27 -2.01
N PHE A 83 9.97 -5.48 -1.97
CA PHE A 83 9.26 -6.16 -0.89
C PHE A 83 9.67 -7.64 -0.74
N LEU A 84 10.05 -8.30 -1.84
CA LEU A 84 10.44 -9.72 -1.86
C LEU A 84 11.96 -9.84 -2.15
N PRO A 85 12.81 -10.09 -1.13
CA PRO A 85 14.25 -10.07 -1.31
C PRO A 85 14.76 -11.12 -2.31
N ARG A 86 15.84 -10.75 -3.03
CA ARG A 86 16.32 -11.38 -4.28
C ARG A 86 16.85 -12.82 -4.21
N ARG A 87 16.81 -13.52 -3.08
CA ARG A 87 17.24 -14.93 -3.02
C ARG A 87 16.43 -15.70 -1.99
N HIS A 88 15.62 -16.63 -2.50
CA HIS A 88 14.98 -17.72 -1.76
C HIS A 88 14.18 -17.29 -0.54
N PHE A 89 12.87 -17.07 -0.76
CA PHE A 89 11.80 -17.59 0.10
C PHE A 89 11.98 -17.44 1.62
N GLN A 90 12.64 -16.39 2.06
CA GLN A 90 12.92 -16.24 3.46
C GLN A 90 13.26 -14.78 3.71
N CYS A 91 12.24 -14.01 4.06
CA CYS A 91 12.50 -12.89 4.95
C CYS A 91 13.15 -13.39 6.28
N VAL A 92 13.19 -14.71 6.56
CA VAL A 92 13.38 -15.26 7.93
C VAL A 92 14.81 -15.21 8.45
N ASP A 93 15.88 -15.29 7.66
CA ASP A 93 17.17 -15.65 8.29
C ASP A 93 18.26 -14.56 8.30
N ARG A 94 18.07 -13.42 7.63
CA ARG A 94 19.00 -12.26 7.78
C ARG A 94 18.35 -10.87 7.86
N ASP A 95 17.05 -10.76 7.56
CA ASP A 95 16.32 -9.48 7.46
C ASP A 95 15.12 -9.39 8.41
N ALA A 96 15.17 -10.09 9.54
CA ALA A 96 14.15 -9.99 10.60
C ALA A 96 13.99 -8.55 11.12
N GLU A 97 15.01 -7.70 10.95
CA GLU A 97 14.98 -6.28 11.28
C GLU A 97 14.15 -5.44 10.29
N LEU A 98 14.07 -5.85 9.01
CA LEU A 98 13.40 -5.05 7.98
C LEU A 98 11.88 -5.30 7.97
N CYS A 99 11.44 -6.55 8.10
CA CYS A 99 10.04 -6.92 7.97
C CYS A 99 9.61 -7.97 9.00
N GLN A 100 8.33 -7.95 9.42
CA GLN A 100 7.79 -8.92 10.38
C GLN A 100 7.74 -10.31 9.74
N GLN A 101 8.35 -11.29 10.39
CA GLN A 101 8.57 -12.63 9.80
C GLN A 101 7.39 -13.59 9.92
N GLY A 102 6.55 -13.40 10.94
CA GLY A 102 5.38 -14.23 11.17
C GLY A 102 4.17 -13.79 10.36
N ASN A 103 3.01 -14.35 10.73
CA ASN A 103 1.72 -13.94 10.22
C ASN A 103 0.97 -13.18 11.32
N ARG A 104 1.58 -12.13 11.88
CA ARG A 104 1.04 -11.37 13.01
C ARG A 104 1.35 -9.87 12.88
N GLY A 105 0.53 -9.06 13.53
CA GLY A 105 0.51 -7.60 13.37
C GLY A 105 -0.68 -7.17 12.51
N ASP A 106 -0.93 -5.87 12.51
CA ASP A 106 -1.91 -5.24 11.63
C ASP A 106 -1.30 -5.18 10.23
N GLU A 107 -2.04 -5.69 9.24
CA GLU A 107 -1.53 -5.90 7.89
C GLU A 107 -0.98 -4.62 7.27
N ASP A 108 -1.76 -3.55 7.31
CA ASP A 108 -1.40 -2.26 6.75
C ASP A 108 -0.16 -1.64 7.42
N VAL A 109 -0.05 -1.74 8.74
CA VAL A 109 1.09 -1.30 9.53
C VAL A 109 2.35 -2.08 9.17
N GLU A 110 2.28 -3.41 9.13
CA GLU A 110 3.45 -4.25 8.86
C GLU A 110 3.90 -4.17 7.40
N ILE A 111 2.97 -4.08 6.44
CA ILE A 111 3.29 -3.80 5.04
C ILE A 111 3.97 -2.43 4.91
N GLY A 112 3.39 -1.38 5.51
CA GLY A 112 3.98 -0.03 5.45
C GLY A 112 5.37 0.04 6.09
N ARG A 113 5.56 -0.62 7.23
CA ARG A 113 6.87 -0.71 7.90
C ARG A 113 7.90 -1.39 7.01
N CYS A 114 7.55 -2.54 6.45
CA CYS A 114 8.44 -3.31 5.58
C CYS A 114 8.83 -2.50 4.33
N LEU A 115 7.85 -1.93 3.63
CA LEU A 115 8.07 -1.10 2.44
C LEU A 115 8.97 0.11 2.75
N GLN A 116 8.77 0.79 3.88
CA GLN A 116 9.66 1.86 4.31
C GLN A 116 11.10 1.37 4.49
N ASN A 117 11.28 0.23 5.16
CA ASN A 117 12.59 -0.31 5.50
C ASN A 117 13.36 -0.79 4.26
N VAL A 118 12.66 -1.25 3.22
CA VAL A 118 13.28 -1.61 1.92
C VAL A 118 13.36 -0.42 0.94
N GLY A 119 13.13 0.81 1.41
CA GLY A 119 13.33 2.03 0.64
C GLY A 119 12.24 2.36 -0.38
N VAL A 120 11.05 1.78 -0.24
CA VAL A 120 9.89 2.12 -1.08
C VAL A 120 9.33 3.48 -0.66
N ARG A 121 9.10 4.34 -1.65
CA ARG A 121 8.66 5.72 -1.46
C ARG A 121 7.14 5.81 -1.44
N ILE A 122 6.62 6.53 -0.45
CA ILE A 122 5.21 6.90 -0.42
C ILE A 122 4.94 8.05 -1.39
N ILE A 123 3.87 7.91 -2.17
CA ILE A 123 3.35 8.94 -3.05
C ILE A 123 2.08 9.54 -2.45
N ASP A 124 1.96 10.87 -2.49
CA ASP A 124 0.71 11.54 -2.17
C ASP A 124 -0.32 11.26 -3.25
N SER A 125 -1.39 10.57 -2.87
CA SER A 125 -2.46 10.13 -3.76
C SER A 125 -3.61 11.13 -3.86
N ARG A 126 -3.51 12.28 -3.18
CA ARG A 126 -4.54 13.33 -3.25
C ARG A 126 -4.56 13.98 -4.64
N ASP A 127 -5.72 14.49 -5.03
CA ASP A 127 -5.83 15.27 -6.26
C ASP A 127 -5.17 16.66 -6.15
N SER A 128 -5.17 17.41 -7.24
CA SER A 128 -4.57 18.75 -7.31
C SER A 128 -5.23 19.77 -6.36
N THR A 129 -6.43 19.47 -5.87
CA THR A 129 -7.15 20.29 -4.89
C THR A 129 -6.99 19.78 -3.45
N GLY A 130 -6.23 18.69 -3.25
CA GLY A 130 -5.96 18.09 -1.95
C GLY A 130 -7.01 17.08 -1.48
N HIS A 131 -7.99 16.70 -2.32
CA HIS A 131 -8.98 15.67 -1.94
C HIS A 131 -8.41 14.26 -2.09
N HIS A 132 -8.85 13.37 -1.22
CA HIS A 132 -8.40 11.98 -1.21
C HIS A 132 -8.95 11.17 -2.40
N ARG A 133 -8.09 10.41 -3.08
CA ARG A 133 -8.49 9.36 -4.04
C ARG A 133 -8.75 8.00 -3.37
N PHE A 134 -8.12 7.78 -2.22
CA PHE A 134 -8.27 6.58 -1.38
C PHE A 134 -8.96 6.98 -0.08
N LEU A 135 -10.13 6.41 0.18
CA LEU A 135 -11.04 6.83 1.24
C LEU A 135 -11.08 5.77 2.32
N ALA A 136 -10.48 6.06 3.48
CA ALA A 136 -10.43 5.15 4.64
C ALA A 136 -11.69 5.20 5.52
N LEU A 137 -12.56 6.19 5.30
CA LEU A 137 -13.79 6.38 6.08
C LEU A 137 -15.02 6.20 5.22
N HIS A 138 -16.17 6.09 5.87
CA HIS A 138 -17.46 6.11 5.20
C HIS A 138 -17.62 7.37 4.32
N PRO A 139 -18.14 7.27 3.08
CA PRO A 139 -18.26 8.39 2.14
C PRO A 139 -18.90 9.66 2.73
N LEU A 140 -19.92 9.49 3.59
CA LEU A 140 -20.58 10.60 4.29
C LEU A 140 -19.61 11.50 5.08
N LYS A 141 -18.49 10.97 5.60
CA LYS A 141 -17.48 11.78 6.31
C LYS A 141 -16.76 12.75 5.39
N TYR A 142 -16.64 12.43 4.10
CA TYR A 142 -16.02 13.30 3.10
C TYR A 142 -17.01 14.29 2.49
N LEU A 143 -18.31 13.95 2.47
CA LEU A 143 -19.37 14.83 1.96
C LEU A 143 -19.80 15.91 2.96
N THR A 144 -19.68 15.64 4.25
CA THR A 144 -20.11 16.54 5.34
C THR A 144 -19.01 17.44 5.87
N ALA A 145 -17.76 17.26 5.41
CA ALA A 145 -16.62 18.08 5.79
C ALA A 145 -16.67 19.46 5.12
N THR A 146 -17.57 20.34 5.58
CA THR A 146 -17.61 21.77 5.21
C THR A 146 -16.50 22.60 5.87
N ASN A 147 -15.73 22.02 6.81
CA ASN A 147 -14.60 22.68 7.46
C ASN A 147 -13.26 22.12 6.97
N LYS A 148 -12.61 22.89 6.08
CA LYS A 148 -11.30 22.64 5.44
C LYS A 148 -10.09 22.59 6.40
N THR A 149 -10.27 22.41 7.71
CA THR A 149 -9.22 22.70 8.71
C THR A 149 -8.78 21.52 9.58
N GLN A 150 -9.33 20.32 9.41
CA GLN A 150 -8.77 19.14 10.05
C GLN A 150 -8.21 18.16 9.01
N PRO A 151 -6.89 17.90 9.00
CA PRO A 151 -6.38 16.74 8.30
C PRO A 151 -7.02 15.53 8.98
N ILE A 152 -7.87 14.81 8.22
CA ILE A 152 -8.54 13.61 8.71
C ILE A 152 -7.48 12.59 9.18
N PHE A 153 -6.26 12.67 8.63
CA PHE A 153 -5.10 11.87 8.99
C PHE A 153 -3.83 12.74 8.95
N GLY A 154 -3.10 12.83 10.07
CA GLY A 154 -1.83 13.57 10.21
C GLY A 154 -0.63 12.89 9.53
#